data_AF-A0A7V9L000-F1
#
_entry.id   AF-A0A7V9L000-F1
#
_cell.length_a   1.000
_cell.length_b   1.000
_cell.length_c   1.000
_cell.angle_alpha   90.00
_cell.angle_beta   90.00
_cell.angle_gamma   90.00
#
_symmetry.space_group_name_H-M   'P 1'
#
loop_
_entity.id
_entity.type
_entity.pdbx_description
1 polymer ?
#
loop_
_entity_poly.entity_id
_entity_poly.type
_entity_poly.pdbx_seq_one_letter_code
_entity_poly.pdbx_strand_id
1 'polypeptide(L)'
;IGLPNSFQQSFDAENLFYWTALALVLITVFCSVRLRDSRLGRAWIAIREDETAAAAMGVPLMRTKTWAYAIGAFFGGISGAYYASFKAGAFPSDFYFNISIFLLCMVILGGMGSVWGVIVAGIILGWLNIEGLAVIGNKLNHNFFEPVFDTTIEVPKYQFGIYGVVIVLMMLFRPTGLIPERRRKQEMEEGVSDETLFGTQA
;
A
#
# COMPACT_ATOMS: atom_id res chain seq x y z
N ILE A 1 41.68 -5.33 -11.12
CA ILE A 1 41.84 -4.05 -11.87
C ILE A 1 42.41 -3.01 -10.91
N GLY A 2 43.64 -2.53 -11.15
CA GLY A 2 44.35 -1.59 -10.27
C GLY A 2 43.73 -0.19 -10.30
N LEU A 3 42.56 -0.05 -9.68
CA LEU A 3 41.92 1.24 -9.46
C LEU A 3 42.44 1.86 -8.14
N PRO A 4 42.59 3.19 -8.08
CA PRO A 4 43.01 3.89 -6.86
C PRO A 4 42.08 3.61 -5.67
N ASN A 5 42.64 3.54 -4.46
CA ASN A 5 41.91 3.15 -3.23
C ASN A 5 40.66 4.00 -2.94
N SER A 6 40.54 5.21 -3.50
CA SER A 6 39.34 6.05 -3.40
C SER A 6 38.14 5.56 -4.23
N PHE A 7 38.36 4.67 -5.21
CA PHE A 7 37.33 3.95 -5.96
C PHE A 7 37.11 2.51 -5.46
N GLN A 8 38.07 1.96 -4.70
CA GLN A 8 37.93 0.68 -3.98
C GLN A 8 37.31 0.84 -2.59
N GLN A 9 37.33 2.05 -2.03
CA GLN A 9 36.43 2.43 -0.96
C GLN A 9 35.04 2.40 -1.58
N SER A 10 34.40 1.24 -1.43
CA SER A 10 33.05 0.93 -1.86
C SER A 10 32.23 2.21 -1.80
N PHE A 11 31.65 2.65 -2.93
CA PHE A 11 30.34 3.28 -2.78
C PHE A 11 29.58 2.31 -1.87
N ASP A 12 29.27 2.70 -0.64
CA ASP A 12 28.55 1.85 0.30
C ASP A 12 27.35 1.34 -0.50
N ALA A 13 27.40 0.08 -0.94
CA ALA A 13 26.45 -0.40 -1.93
C ALA A 13 25.04 -0.26 -1.34
N GLU A 14 24.95 -0.50 -0.03
CA GLU A 14 23.81 -0.22 0.83
C GLU A 14 23.31 1.23 0.75
N ASN A 15 24.21 2.21 0.80
CA ASN A 15 23.85 3.63 0.69
C ASN A 15 23.39 3.99 -0.73
N LEU A 16 24.03 3.45 -1.77
CA LEU A 16 23.58 3.64 -3.16
C LEU A 16 22.18 3.06 -3.39
N PHE A 17 21.92 1.84 -2.89
CA PHE A 17 20.59 1.23 -2.94
C PHE A 17 19.58 2.06 -2.15
N TYR A 18 19.93 2.54 -0.97
CA TYR A 18 19.05 3.41 -0.19
C TYR A 18 18.65 4.69 -0.94
N TRP A 19 19.61 5.43 -1.51
CA TRP A 19 19.33 6.66 -2.26
C TRP A 19 18.55 6.40 -3.56
N THR A 20 18.81 5.29 -4.24
CA THR A 20 18.06 4.91 -5.45
C THR A 20 16.63 4.47 -5.13
N ALA A 21 16.39 3.71 -4.06
CA ALA A 21 15.06 3.41 -3.55
C ALA A 21 14.31 4.70 -3.18
N LEU A 22 14.94 5.60 -2.44
CA LEU A 22 14.33 6.85 -2.02
C LEU A 22 13.94 7.71 -3.22
N ALA A 23 14.83 7.83 -4.21
CA ALA A 23 14.54 8.54 -5.45
C ALA A 23 13.37 7.89 -6.22
N LEU A 24 13.33 6.56 -6.33
CA LEU A 24 12.24 5.84 -6.98
C LEU A 24 10.89 6.06 -6.28
N VAL A 25 10.87 6.05 -4.94
CA VAL A 25 9.65 6.33 -4.16
C VAL A 25 9.20 7.76 -4.42
N LEU A 26 10.09 8.76 -4.33
CA LEU A 26 9.75 10.16 -4.58
C LEU A 26 9.23 10.38 -6.00
N ILE A 27 9.86 9.78 -7.01
CA ILE A 27 9.40 9.85 -8.41
C ILE A 27 8.03 9.21 -8.55
N THR A 28 7.81 8.04 -7.97
CA THR A 28 6.52 7.33 -8.03
C THR A 28 5.41 8.14 -7.37
N VAL A 29 5.68 8.73 -6.21
CA VAL A 29 4.71 9.58 -5.49
C VAL A 29 4.42 10.84 -6.30
N PHE A 30 5.44 11.51 -6.83
CA PHE A 30 5.28 12.70 -7.67
C PHE A 30 4.44 12.39 -8.92
N CYS A 31 4.78 11.32 -9.65
CA CYS A 31 4.02 10.87 -10.81
C CYS A 31 2.58 10.51 -10.44
N SER A 32 2.37 9.80 -9.33
CA SER A 32 1.03 9.40 -8.87
C SER A 32 0.14 10.62 -8.57
N VAL A 33 0.67 11.62 -7.86
CA VAL A 33 -0.07 12.86 -7.56
C VAL A 33 -0.36 13.64 -8.84
N ARG A 34 0.62 13.80 -9.73
CA ARG A 34 0.43 14.51 -11.01
C ARG A 34 -0.54 13.78 -11.94
N LEU A 35 -0.53 12.45 -11.94
CA LEU A 35 -1.41 11.65 -12.75
C LEU A 35 -2.87 11.75 -12.27
N ARG A 36 -3.09 11.78 -10.96
CA ARG A 36 -4.43 12.01 -10.37
C ARG A 36 -5.03 13.34 -10.83
N ASP A 37 -4.23 14.40 -10.84
CA ASP A 37 -4.68 15.75 -11.23
C ASP A 37 -4.73 15.94 -12.76
N SER A 38 -4.27 14.96 -13.54
CA SER A 38 -4.27 15.00 -15.00
C SER A 38 -5.66 14.73 -15.62
N ARG A 39 -5.78 14.92 -16.94
CA ARG A 39 -7.01 14.57 -17.69
C ARG A 39 -7.35 13.08 -17.60
N LEU A 40 -6.34 12.21 -17.60
CA LEU A 40 -6.51 10.76 -17.46
C LEU A 40 -7.02 10.38 -16.06
N GLY A 41 -6.45 11.01 -15.02
CA GLY A 41 -6.89 10.80 -13.63
C GLY A 41 -8.36 11.18 -13.43
N ARG A 42 -8.77 12.34 -13.95
CA ARG A 42 -10.19 12.76 -13.90
C ARG A 42 -11.12 11.82 -14.68
N ALA A 43 -10.67 11.29 -15.82
CA ALA A 43 -11.44 10.32 -16.59
C ALA A 43 -11.62 9.00 -15.82
N TRP A 44 -10.61 8.53 -15.08
CA TRP A 44 -10.76 7.35 -14.21
C TRP A 44 -11.73 7.58 -13.04
N ILE A 45 -11.71 8.77 -12.46
CA ILE A 45 -12.64 9.12 -11.39
C ILE A 45 -14.08 9.11 -11.92
N ALA A 46 -14.34 9.68 -13.09
CA ALA A 46 -15.66 9.65 -13.71
C ALA A 46 -16.16 8.21 -14.00
N ILE A 47 -15.28 7.35 -14.52
CA ILE A 47 -15.62 5.94 -14.78
C ILE A 47 -15.88 5.16 -13.48
N ARG A 48 -15.19 5.52 -12.38
CA ARG A 48 -15.39 4.90 -11.05
C ARG A 48 -16.74 5.27 -10.44
N GLU A 49 -17.27 6.45 -10.73
CA GLU A 49 -18.58 6.92 -10.24
C GLU A 49 -19.73 6.32 -11.04
N ASP A 50 -19.72 6.48 -12.36
CA ASP A 50 -20.71 5.86 -13.26
C ASP A 50 -20.12 5.67 -14.66
N GLU A 51 -19.90 4.40 -15.02
CA GLU A 51 -19.37 4.01 -16.32
C GLU A 51 -20.32 4.37 -17.47
N THR A 52 -21.64 4.27 -17.26
CA THR A 52 -22.65 4.55 -18.28
C THR A 52 -22.76 6.03 -18.56
N ALA A 53 -22.74 6.87 -17.53
CA ALA A 53 -22.71 8.32 -17.66
C ALA A 53 -21.39 8.80 -18.31
N ALA A 54 -20.24 8.24 -17.91
CA ALA A 54 -18.96 8.58 -18.52
C ALA A 54 -18.92 8.28 -20.03
N ALA A 55 -19.54 7.18 -20.46
CA ALA A 55 -19.66 6.83 -21.89
C ALA A 55 -20.55 7.84 -22.64
N ALA A 56 -21.67 8.26 -22.05
CA ALA A 56 -22.56 9.27 -22.64
C ALA A 56 -21.87 10.63 -22.80
N MET A 57 -20.93 10.96 -21.90
CA MET A 57 -20.12 12.18 -21.95
C MET A 57 -18.91 12.10 -22.91
N GLY A 58 -18.78 11.00 -23.68
CA GLY A 58 -17.76 10.85 -24.72
C GLY A 58 -16.39 10.37 -24.22
N VAL A 59 -16.29 9.83 -22.99
CA VAL A 59 -15.05 9.25 -22.48
C VAL A 59 -14.81 7.86 -23.10
N PRO A 60 -13.66 7.60 -23.75
CA PRO A 60 -13.39 6.30 -24.36
C PRO A 60 -13.05 5.24 -23.29
N LEU A 61 -14.05 4.50 -22.82
CA LEU A 61 -13.95 3.52 -21.73
C LEU A 61 -12.78 2.53 -21.89
N MET A 62 -12.70 1.87 -23.06
CA MET A 62 -11.69 0.83 -23.32
C MET A 62 -10.26 1.39 -23.19
N ARG A 63 -9.96 2.53 -23.84
CA ARG A 63 -8.63 3.15 -23.78
C ARG A 63 -8.29 3.60 -22.38
N THR A 64 -9.24 4.21 -21.69
CA THR A 64 -9.02 4.73 -20.34
C THR A 64 -8.75 3.59 -19.36
N LYS A 65 -9.47 2.46 -19.44
CA LYS A 65 -9.21 1.27 -18.62
C LYS A 65 -7.86 0.61 -18.93
N THR A 66 -7.46 0.50 -20.21
CA THR A 66 -6.15 -0.07 -20.56
C THR A 66 -4.99 0.80 -20.10
N TRP A 67 -5.13 2.14 -20.13
CA TRP A 67 -4.13 3.04 -19.54
C TRP A 67 -3.99 2.86 -18.02
N ALA A 68 -5.09 2.63 -17.29
CA ALA A 68 -5.02 2.37 -15.85
C ALA A 68 -4.18 1.10 -15.57
N TYR A 69 -4.44 0.04 -16.32
CA TYR A 69 -3.69 -1.22 -16.20
C TYR A 69 -2.22 -1.04 -16.60
N ALA A 70 -1.94 -0.38 -17.73
CA ALA A 70 -0.59 -0.16 -18.22
C ALA A 70 0.28 0.63 -17.24
N ILE A 71 -0.28 1.66 -16.60
CA ILE A 71 0.44 2.48 -15.63
C ILE A 71 0.69 1.72 -14.33
N GLY A 72 -0.28 0.92 -13.86
CA GLY A 72 -0.07 0.02 -12.73
C GLY A 72 1.05 -1.00 -13.00
N ALA A 73 1.03 -1.63 -14.19
CA ALA A 73 2.05 -2.58 -14.61
C ALA A 73 3.44 -1.94 -14.74
N PHE A 74 3.51 -0.69 -15.22
CA PHE A 74 4.76 0.07 -15.31
C PHE A 74 5.42 0.28 -13.94
N PHE A 75 4.68 0.79 -12.96
CA PHE A 75 5.21 1.00 -11.61
C PHE A 75 5.51 -0.32 -10.89
N GLY A 76 4.67 -1.34 -11.07
CA GLY A 76 4.93 -2.69 -10.55
C GLY A 76 6.20 -3.31 -11.14
N GLY A 77 6.44 -3.13 -12.44
CA GLY A 77 7.63 -3.59 -13.13
C GLY A 77 8.91 -2.90 -12.64
N ILE A 78 8.87 -1.57 -12.46
CA ILE A 78 9.99 -0.81 -11.87
C ILE A 78 10.31 -1.31 -10.46
N SER A 79 9.28 -1.48 -9.63
CA SER A 79 9.45 -2.00 -8.26
C SER A 79 10.06 -3.40 -8.24
N GLY A 80 9.60 -4.29 -9.14
CA GLY A 80 10.10 -5.66 -9.24
C GLY A 80 11.55 -5.73 -9.76
N ALA A 81 11.88 -4.93 -10.77
CA ALA A 81 13.25 -4.82 -11.28
C ALA A 81 14.21 -4.32 -10.20
N TYR A 82 13.81 -3.30 -9.45
CA TYR A 82 14.58 -2.78 -8.31
C TYR A 82 14.79 -3.85 -7.22
N TYR A 83 13.72 -4.58 -6.86
CA TYR A 83 13.79 -5.66 -5.87
C TYR A 83 14.77 -6.77 -6.30
N ALA A 84 14.70 -7.22 -7.56
CA ALA A 84 15.60 -8.24 -8.09
C ALA A 84 17.06 -7.77 -8.12
N SER A 85 17.32 -6.50 -8.46
CA SER A 85 18.66 -5.92 -8.38
C SER A 85 19.20 -5.86 -6.96
N PHE A 86 18.36 -5.52 -5.97
CA PHE A 86 18.75 -5.47 -4.56
C PHE A 86 19.06 -6.86 -3.98
N LYS A 87 18.25 -7.88 -4.33
CA LYS A 87 18.46 -9.27 -3.88
C LYS A 87 19.50 -10.04 -4.69
N ALA A 88 20.18 -9.39 -5.63
CA ALA A 88 21.13 -10.00 -6.57
C ALA A 88 20.55 -11.17 -7.40
N GLY A 89 19.22 -11.24 -7.53
CA GLY A 89 18.51 -12.33 -8.16
C GLY A 89 17.03 -12.36 -7.80
N ALA A 90 16.27 -13.12 -8.56
CA ALA A 90 14.87 -13.41 -8.29
C ALA A 90 14.71 -14.92 -8.10
N PHE A 91 14.48 -15.36 -6.87
CA PHE A 91 14.27 -16.76 -6.56
C PHE A 91 12.77 -17.05 -6.41
N PRO A 92 12.27 -18.22 -6.84
CA PRO A 92 10.87 -18.60 -6.63
C PRO A 92 10.44 -18.60 -5.16
N SER A 93 11.41 -18.76 -4.25
CA SER A 93 11.20 -18.70 -2.80
C SER A 93 10.82 -17.32 -2.26
N ASP A 94 11.00 -16.25 -3.05
CA ASP A 94 10.65 -14.90 -2.60
C ASP A 94 9.20 -14.52 -2.97
N PHE A 95 8.60 -15.24 -3.91
CA PHE A 95 7.29 -14.92 -4.50
C PHE A 95 6.18 -15.87 -4.04
N TYR A 96 6.19 -16.27 -2.77
CA TYR A 96 5.09 -17.03 -2.19
C TYR A 96 3.83 -16.16 -2.03
N PHE A 97 2.66 -16.80 -1.94
CA PHE A 97 1.36 -16.14 -1.70
C PHE A 97 1.38 -15.11 -0.55
N ASN A 98 2.25 -15.37 0.42
CA ASN A 98 2.58 -14.54 1.57
C ASN A 98 2.92 -13.09 1.24
N ILE A 99 3.76 -12.83 0.22
CA ILE A 99 4.13 -11.46 -0.15
C ILE A 99 2.94 -10.73 -0.80
N SER A 100 2.12 -11.44 -1.57
CA SER A 100 0.92 -10.87 -2.20
C SER A 100 -0.10 -10.40 -1.17
N ILE A 101 -0.36 -11.20 -0.12
CA ILE A 101 -1.22 -10.77 0.99
C ILE A 101 -0.59 -9.58 1.71
N PHE A 102 0.71 -9.60 1.97
CA PHE A 102 1.37 -8.50 2.68
C PHE A 102 1.26 -7.16 1.92
N LEU A 103 1.45 -7.18 0.61
CA LEU A 103 1.24 -6.01 -0.25
C LEU A 103 -0.23 -5.58 -0.26
N LEU A 104 -1.17 -6.52 -0.31
CA LEU A 104 -2.60 -6.24 -0.21
C LEU A 104 -2.95 -5.58 1.15
N CYS A 105 -2.36 -6.07 2.26
CA CYS A 105 -2.52 -5.47 3.58
C CYS A 105 -2.10 -3.99 3.58
N MET A 106 -0.96 -3.67 2.98
CA MET A 106 -0.49 -2.28 2.87
C MET A 106 -1.49 -1.39 2.12
N VAL A 107 -2.05 -1.87 1.02
CA VAL A 107 -3.02 -1.11 0.22
C VAL A 107 -4.35 -0.94 0.96
N ILE A 108 -4.86 -2.01 1.58
CA ILE A 108 -6.12 -1.98 2.33
C ILE A 108 -5.99 -1.05 3.54
N LEU A 109 -4.92 -1.21 4.33
CA LEU A 109 -4.66 -0.41 5.51
C LEU A 109 -4.44 1.07 5.16
N GLY A 110 -3.79 1.34 4.03
CA GLY A 110 -3.64 2.70 3.51
C GLY A 110 -4.91 3.33 2.95
N GLY A 111 -5.79 2.52 2.35
CA GLY A 111 -7.04 2.94 1.69
C GLY A 111 -6.89 3.08 0.17
N MET A 112 -7.86 2.55 -0.59
CA MET A 112 -7.82 2.37 -2.06
C MET A 112 -7.76 3.64 -2.93
N GLY A 113 -7.68 4.84 -2.34
CA GLY A 113 -7.62 6.12 -3.06
C GLY A 113 -6.61 7.14 -2.50
N SER A 114 -5.82 6.75 -1.48
CA SER A 114 -4.94 7.68 -0.76
C SER A 114 -3.47 7.28 -0.89
N VAL A 115 -2.73 8.00 -1.73
CA VAL A 115 -1.27 7.78 -1.91
C VAL A 115 -0.55 7.91 -0.56
N TRP A 116 -0.88 8.94 0.23
CA TRP A 116 -0.30 9.14 1.55
C TRP A 116 -0.67 8.04 2.54
N GLY A 117 -1.90 7.54 2.49
CA GLY A 117 -2.35 6.43 3.32
C GLY A 117 -1.54 5.17 3.07
N VAL A 118 -1.32 4.82 1.80
CA VAL A 118 -0.52 3.64 1.41
C VAL A 118 0.95 3.78 1.83
N ILE A 119 1.55 4.97 1.75
CA ILE A 119 2.92 5.21 2.23
C ILE A 119 3.01 4.97 3.74
N VAL A 120 2.10 5.55 4.51
CA VAL A 120 2.05 5.38 5.97
C VAL A 120 1.83 3.92 6.34
N ALA A 121 0.94 3.23 5.62
CA ALA A 121 0.70 1.81 5.80
C ALA A 121 1.94 0.96 5.51
N GLY A 122 2.68 1.28 4.44
CA GLY A 122 3.93 0.61 4.08
C GLY A 122 5.00 0.79 5.15
N ILE A 123 5.13 1.99 5.73
CA ILE A 123 6.07 2.26 6.82
C ILE A 123 5.67 1.47 8.08
N ILE A 124 4.40 1.53 8.47
CA ILE A 124 3.90 0.85 9.69
C ILE A 124 4.02 -0.67 9.54
N LEU A 125 3.54 -1.25 8.44
CA LEU A 125 3.58 -2.69 8.23
C LEU A 125 5.00 -3.20 7.96
N GLY A 126 5.85 -2.40 7.30
CA GLY A 126 7.26 -2.70 7.13
C GLY A 126 8.00 -2.75 8.48
N TRP A 127 7.79 -1.75 9.34
CA TRP A 127 8.34 -1.75 10.69
C TRP A 127 7.77 -2.91 11.54
N LEU A 128 6.47 -3.17 11.42
CA LEU A 128 5.81 -4.30 12.10
C LEU A 128 6.43 -5.64 11.68
N ASN A 129 6.79 -5.80 10.41
CA ASN A 129 7.39 -7.02 9.89
C ASN A 129 8.81 -7.24 10.41
N ILE A 130 9.63 -6.19 10.45
CA ILE A 130 11.07 -6.30 10.79
C ILE A 130 11.27 -6.39 12.31
N GLU A 131 10.66 -5.49 13.07
CA GLU A 131 10.88 -5.39 14.52
C GLU A 131 9.61 -5.60 15.33
N GLY A 132 8.47 -5.10 14.83
CA GLY A 132 7.24 -5.06 15.63
C GLY A 132 6.74 -6.43 16.05
N LEU A 133 6.74 -7.43 15.16
CA LEU A 133 6.31 -8.80 15.50
C LEU A 133 7.17 -9.43 16.59
N ALA A 134 8.50 -9.22 16.52
CA ALA A 134 9.43 -9.76 17.49
C ALA A 134 9.29 -9.07 18.86
N VAL A 135 9.19 -7.74 18.88
CA VAL A 135 9.03 -6.95 20.12
C VAL A 135 7.68 -7.23 20.78
N ILE A 136 6.59 -7.23 20.01
CA ILE A 136 5.25 -7.53 20.50
C ILE A 136 5.21 -8.98 21.02
N GLY A 137 5.80 -9.92 20.27
CA GLY A 137 5.85 -11.32 20.67
C GLY A 137 6.62 -11.56 21.95
N ASN A 138 7.81 -10.97 22.09
CA ASN A 138 8.59 -11.10 23.32
C ASN A 138 7.89 -10.46 24.53
N LYS A 139 7.22 -9.32 24.33
CA LYS A 139 6.49 -8.63 25.41
C LYS A 139 5.22 -9.38 25.84
N LEU A 140 4.49 -9.98 24.89
CA LEU A 140 3.33 -10.84 25.20
C LEU A 140 3.77 -12.16 25.84
N ASN A 141 4.87 -12.74 25.39
CA ASN A 141 5.40 -13.96 25.98
C ASN A 141 5.78 -13.73 27.43
N HIS A 142 6.57 -12.69 27.72
CA HIS A 142 7.02 -12.42 29.08
C HIS A 142 5.89 -11.98 30.03
N ASN A 143 4.94 -11.15 29.57
CA ASN A 143 3.89 -10.61 30.44
C ASN A 143 2.67 -11.51 30.59
N PHE A 144 2.40 -12.41 29.63
CA PHE A 144 1.14 -13.15 29.56
C PHE A 144 1.34 -14.66 29.35
N PHE A 145 2.13 -15.09 28.35
CA PHE A 145 2.22 -16.53 28.03
C PHE A 145 3.14 -17.32 28.97
N GLU A 146 4.30 -16.80 29.37
CA GLU A 146 5.17 -17.45 30.37
C GLU A 146 4.46 -17.63 31.72
N PRO A 147 3.83 -16.60 32.34
CA PRO A 147 3.19 -16.77 33.63
C PRO A 147 1.89 -17.58 33.62
N VAL A 148 1.21 -17.70 32.47
CA VAL A 148 -0.11 -18.37 32.38
C VAL A 148 -0.04 -19.74 31.71
N PHE A 149 0.81 -19.93 30.70
CA PHE A 149 0.83 -21.11 29.82
C PHE A 149 2.19 -21.82 29.72
N ASP A 150 3.22 -21.37 30.45
CA ASP A 150 4.57 -21.98 30.52
C ASP A 150 5.15 -22.39 29.15
N THR A 151 4.79 -21.65 28.10
CA THR A 151 5.14 -21.93 26.70
C THR A 151 5.49 -20.64 25.98
N THR A 152 6.60 -20.66 25.22
CA THR A 152 7.07 -19.53 24.43
C THR A 152 6.54 -19.61 23.01
N ILE A 153 5.69 -18.65 22.60
CA ILE A 153 5.17 -18.62 21.23
C ILE A 153 6.14 -17.87 20.33
N GLU A 154 6.66 -18.53 19.29
CA GLU A 154 7.42 -17.88 18.23
C GLU A 154 6.47 -17.11 17.30
N VAL A 155 6.17 -15.86 17.68
CA VAL A 155 5.28 -14.95 16.95
C VAL A 155 5.62 -14.77 15.45
N PRO A 156 6.90 -14.80 15.00
CA PRO A 156 7.22 -14.73 13.57
C PRO A 156 6.61 -15.88 12.73
N LYS A 157 6.40 -17.07 13.30
CA LYS A 157 5.75 -18.19 12.57
C LYS A 157 4.27 -17.93 12.29
N TYR A 158 3.61 -17.12 13.11
CA TYR A 158 2.17 -16.82 13.01
C TYR A 158 1.89 -15.49 12.28
N GLN A 159 2.88 -14.94 11.57
CA GLN A 159 2.77 -13.67 10.85
C GLN A 159 1.53 -13.57 9.95
N PHE A 160 1.12 -14.64 9.28
CA PHE A 160 -0.08 -14.64 8.44
C PHE A 160 -1.38 -14.44 9.21
N GLY A 161 -1.52 -15.12 10.36
CA GLY A 161 -2.65 -14.92 11.24
C GLY A 161 -2.71 -13.48 11.76
N ILE A 162 -1.55 -12.91 12.08
CA ILE A 162 -1.44 -11.54 12.56
C ILE A 162 -1.85 -10.54 11.48
N TYR A 163 -1.38 -10.69 10.24
CA TYR A 163 -1.82 -9.83 9.14
C TYR A 163 -3.31 -9.98 8.81
N GLY A 164 -3.85 -11.19 8.89
CA GLY A 164 -5.29 -11.42 8.75
C GLY A 164 -6.10 -10.68 9.83
N VAL A 165 -5.67 -10.78 11.09
CA VAL A 165 -6.28 -10.04 12.21
C VAL A 165 -6.15 -8.53 12.02
N VAL A 166 -5.00 -8.05 11.54
CA VAL A 166 -4.80 -6.62 11.22
C VAL A 166 -5.78 -6.14 10.14
N ILE A 167 -6.01 -6.93 9.09
CA ILE A 167 -7.03 -6.59 8.07
C ILE A 167 -8.42 -6.55 8.70
N VAL A 168 -8.81 -7.58 9.47
CA VAL A 168 -10.15 -7.66 10.08
C VAL A 168 -10.37 -6.51 11.05
N LEU A 169 -9.40 -6.22 11.93
CA LEU A 169 -9.47 -5.09 12.84
C LEU A 169 -9.55 -3.78 12.07
N MET A 170 -8.80 -3.63 10.98
CA MET A 170 -8.87 -2.43 10.16
C MET A 170 -10.23 -2.27 9.48
N MET A 171 -10.81 -3.34 8.94
CA MET A 171 -12.18 -3.34 8.40
C MET A 171 -13.23 -2.99 9.47
N LEU A 172 -12.99 -3.41 10.71
CA LEU A 172 -13.85 -3.11 11.86
C LEU A 172 -13.75 -1.65 12.30
N PHE A 173 -12.53 -1.12 12.42
CA PHE A 173 -12.31 0.23 12.98
C PHE A 173 -12.50 1.34 11.95
N ARG A 174 -12.07 1.14 10.70
CA ARG A 174 -12.26 2.12 9.60
C ARG A 174 -12.20 1.45 8.22
N PRO A 175 -13.34 1.11 7.60
CA PRO A 175 -13.40 0.52 6.26
C PRO A 175 -12.92 1.46 5.12
N THR A 176 -12.47 2.67 5.43
CA THR A 176 -11.99 3.70 4.49
C THR A 176 -10.47 3.83 4.39
N GLY A 177 -9.67 3.17 5.23
CA GLY A 177 -8.21 3.40 5.29
C GLY A 177 -7.77 4.24 6.50
N LEU A 178 -6.47 4.24 6.80
CA LEU A 178 -5.86 5.15 7.79
C LEU A 178 -6.05 6.63 7.43
N ILE A 179 -5.94 6.98 6.14
CA ILE A 179 -6.08 8.36 5.64
C ILE A 179 -7.18 8.36 4.55
N PRO A 180 -8.44 8.69 4.91
CA PRO A 180 -9.54 8.64 3.96
C PRO A 180 -9.40 9.70 2.85
N GLU A 181 -9.78 9.31 1.63
CA GLU A 181 -9.88 10.21 0.47
C GLU A 181 -10.92 11.30 0.75
N ARG A 182 -10.55 12.58 0.61
CA ARG A 182 -11.39 13.75 0.99
C ARG A 182 -12.78 13.73 0.35
N ARG A 183 -12.93 13.11 -0.83
CA ARG A 183 -14.18 13.05 -1.58
C ARG A 183 -15.17 12.01 -1.06
N ARG A 184 -14.69 10.85 -0.58
CA ARG A 184 -15.54 9.81 0.04
C ARG A 184 -16.09 10.26 1.40
N LYS A 185 -15.42 11.22 2.04
CA LYS A 185 -15.95 11.89 3.24
C LYS A 185 -17.17 12.76 2.91
N GLN A 186 -17.21 13.36 1.71
CA GLN A 186 -18.33 14.20 1.26
C GLN A 186 -19.58 13.36 0.94
N GLU A 187 -19.42 12.18 0.33
CA GLU A 187 -20.54 11.26 0.07
C GLU A 187 -21.21 10.74 1.36
N MET A 188 -20.45 10.57 2.45
CA MET A 188 -21.00 10.18 3.76
C MET A 188 -21.68 11.34 4.50
N GLU A 189 -21.31 12.59 4.21
CA GLU A 189 -21.92 13.80 4.79
C GLU A 189 -23.16 14.23 3.99
N GLU A 190 -23.18 14.08 2.65
CA GLU A 190 -24.34 14.38 1.78
C GLU A 190 -25.48 13.36 1.91
N GLY A 191 -25.19 12.08 2.17
CA GLY A 191 -26.22 11.06 2.39
C GLY A 191 -27.11 11.34 3.62
N VAL A 192 -26.61 12.10 4.61
CA VAL A 192 -27.37 12.50 5.80
C VAL A 192 -28.25 13.72 5.54
N SER A 193 -27.90 14.60 4.59
CA SER A 193 -28.71 15.78 4.26
C SER A 193 -29.89 15.46 3.34
N ASP A 194 -29.72 14.55 2.37
CA ASP A 194 -30.79 14.24 1.40
C ASP A 194 -31.94 13.44 2.04
N GLU A 195 -31.67 12.59 3.03
CA GLU A 195 -32.71 11.82 3.73
C GLU A 195 -33.69 12.74 4.51
N THR A 196 -33.22 13.90 4.97
CA THR A 196 -34.08 14.88 5.68
C THR A 196 -35.02 15.67 4.75
N LEU A 197 -34.70 15.79 3.45
CA LEU A 197 -35.47 16.59 2.50
C LEU A 197 -36.65 15.80 1.88
N PHE A 198 -36.54 14.49 1.75
CA PHE A 198 -37.63 13.64 1.22
C PHE A 198 -38.70 13.27 2.27
N GLY A 199 -38.44 13.51 3.56
CA GLY A 199 -39.36 13.17 4.65
C GLY A 199 -40.42 14.22 5.02
N THR A 200 -40.46 15.38 4.35
CA THR A 200 -41.33 16.51 4.76
C THR A 200 -42.33 16.98 3.71
N GLN A 201 -42.65 16.13 2.72
CA GLN A 201 -43.77 16.37 1.80
C GLN A 201 -44.76 15.20 1.85
N ALA A 202 -45.52 15.14 2.94
CA ALA A 202 -46.77 14.39 3.07
C ALA A 202 -47.81 15.28 3.76
#